data_AF-A0A977Q282-F1
#
_entry.id   AF-A0A977Q282-F1
#
_cell.length_a   1.000
_cell.length_b   1.000
_cell.length_c   1.000
_cell.angle_alpha   90.00
_cell.angle_beta   90.00
_cell.angle_gamma   90.00
#
_symmetry.space_group_name_H-M   'P 1'
#
loop_
_entity.id
_entity.type
_entity.pdbx_description
1 polymer ?
#
loop_
_entity_poly.entity_id
_entity_poly.type
_entity_poly.pdbx_seq_one_letter_code
_entity_poly.pdbx_strand_id
1 'polypeptide(L)'
;MNWKESKNTEKNLYDLPGDWLKIEYFEALNILFRIENSLRVFVFIILKNEFQDKRKDLSITSDDAENSTLGAIAKKRLSQDKNYAYLGYVINSPLLHLTSGELIRIITSDAYWKLFKSYFPGSREIMKNKLDEIGNVRNSLAHFRPIKKGDIDLVKQNSIHTLTEIEKMMRDFITCPDIVPTNTEENWYKEIITLGIEECKISFKQSKKEEWIKLILSFNSPVFQRKKDYFGYSIKTANLKTDEILISYPELSKHTICVTEVTPSSYTKTPESVTLTKQIRFTFSRKSLEKNYGIIKAEIEKILLHISKEISLISEDNLARGRLIEVVNCRFRNQDNSEYLVFDGKVFETEFDEGSPVEFWGTFSSSSRNFITDTEKYPWMPVDISEDKDELPF
;
A
#
# COMPACT_ATOMS: atom_id res chain seq x y z
N MET A 1 -26.96 -8.65 30.88
CA MET A 1 -25.73 -7.82 30.94
C MET A 1 -25.99 -6.59 30.08
N ASN A 2 -25.86 -5.38 30.63
CA ASN A 2 -26.11 -4.16 29.87
C ASN A 2 -24.76 -3.57 29.44
N TRP A 3 -24.39 -3.76 28.18
CA TRP A 3 -23.16 -3.23 27.62
C TRP A 3 -23.41 -1.79 27.18
N LYS A 4 -22.80 -0.82 27.88
CA LYS A 4 -22.83 0.58 27.46
C LYS A 4 -22.02 0.72 26.17
N GLU A 5 -22.43 1.65 25.32
CA GLU A 5 -21.75 1.99 24.07
C GLU A 5 -21.13 3.39 24.17
N SER A 6 -20.04 3.62 23.44
CA SER A 6 -19.48 4.95 23.23
C SER A 6 -20.46 5.81 22.44
N LYS A 7 -20.56 7.10 22.77
CA LYS A 7 -21.43 8.04 22.04
C LYS A 7 -20.59 8.99 21.20
N ASN A 8 -20.79 8.97 19.89
CA ASN A 8 -20.23 9.99 19.02
C ASN A 8 -20.96 11.32 19.27
N THR A 9 -20.22 12.34 19.71
CA THR A 9 -20.78 13.65 20.03
C THR A 9 -20.68 14.61 18.84
N GLU A 10 -19.53 14.61 18.17
CA GLU A 10 -19.21 15.44 17.00
C GLU A 10 -17.94 14.87 16.34
N LYS A 11 -17.73 15.03 15.03
CA LYS A 11 -16.50 14.70 14.27
C LYS A 11 -15.36 14.02 15.08
N ASN A 12 -15.30 12.69 15.08
CA ASN A 12 -14.29 11.87 15.79
C ASN A 12 -14.13 12.10 17.31
N LEU A 13 -15.00 12.88 17.95
CA LEU A 13 -15.11 13.03 19.39
C LEU A 13 -16.13 12.02 19.94
N TYR A 14 -15.67 11.25 20.92
CA TYR A 14 -16.46 10.20 21.57
C TYR A 14 -16.51 10.42 23.08
N ASP A 15 -17.71 10.31 23.63
CA ASP A 15 -17.94 10.17 25.06
C ASP A 15 -17.87 8.68 25.43
N LEU A 16 -16.90 8.32 26.27
CA LEU A 16 -16.63 6.95 26.71
C LEU A 16 -17.21 6.71 28.11
N PRO A 17 -17.89 5.59 28.36
CA PRO A 17 -18.37 5.26 29.70
C PRO A 17 -17.22 5.23 30.72
N GLY A 18 -17.40 5.89 31.86
CA GLY A 18 -16.35 6.02 32.88
C GLY A 18 -15.91 4.71 33.57
N ASP A 19 -16.64 3.62 33.35
CA ASP A 19 -16.32 2.26 33.81
C ASP A 19 -15.52 1.43 32.78
N TRP A 20 -15.16 2.01 31.63
CA TRP A 20 -14.29 1.39 30.64
C TRP A 20 -12.81 1.42 31.03
N LEU A 21 -11.97 0.77 30.21
CA LEU A 21 -10.51 0.80 30.36
C LEU A 21 -9.99 2.24 30.37
N LYS A 22 -8.92 2.47 31.14
CA LYS A 22 -8.26 3.77 31.14
C LYS A 22 -7.69 4.11 29.76
N ILE A 23 -7.59 5.41 29.47
CA ILE A 23 -7.12 5.93 28.18
C ILE A 23 -5.72 5.41 27.81
N GLU A 24 -4.89 5.06 28.79
CA GLU A 24 -3.56 4.49 28.57
C GLU A 24 -3.58 3.21 27.71
N TYR A 25 -4.62 2.39 27.84
CA TYR A 25 -4.76 1.17 27.03
C TYR A 25 -5.05 1.51 25.57
N PHE A 26 -5.86 2.54 25.33
CA PHE A 26 -6.17 3.02 23.98
C PHE A 26 -4.93 3.62 23.32
N GLU A 27 -4.19 4.48 24.02
CA GLU A 27 -2.93 5.05 23.52
C GLU A 27 -1.91 3.96 23.19
N ALA A 28 -1.71 2.99 24.09
CA ALA A 28 -0.79 1.88 23.87
C ALA A 28 -1.19 1.05 22.64
N LEU A 29 -2.47 0.71 22.50
CA LEU A 29 -2.98 -0.05 21.35
C LEU A 29 -2.70 0.69 20.02
N ASN A 30 -3.03 1.99 19.95
CA ASN A 30 -2.84 2.80 18.75
C ASN A 30 -1.35 2.88 18.35
N ILE A 31 -0.47 3.18 19.30
CA ILE A 31 0.97 3.32 19.03
C ILE A 31 1.59 1.98 18.62
N LEU A 32 1.30 0.90 19.36
CA LEU A 32 1.82 -0.43 19.06
C LEU A 32 1.35 -0.93 17.70
N PHE A 33 0.07 -0.72 17.37
CA PHE A 33 -0.49 -1.07 16.07
C PHE A 33 0.27 -0.37 14.94
N ARG A 34 0.53 0.93 15.06
CA ARG A 34 1.25 1.72 14.05
C ARG A 34 2.70 1.28 13.90
N ILE A 35 3.39 1.04 15.00
CA ILE A 35 4.78 0.53 15.00
C ILE A 35 4.84 -0.84 14.30
N GLU A 36 3.99 -1.78 14.71
CA GLU A 36 4.02 -3.16 14.20
C GLU A 36 3.77 -3.20 12.69
N ASN A 37 2.77 -2.46 12.20
CA ASN A 37 2.44 -2.42 10.78
C ASN A 37 3.46 -1.64 9.95
N SER A 38 4.05 -0.57 10.49
CA SER A 38 5.18 0.10 9.83
C SER A 38 6.38 -0.83 9.67
N LEU A 39 6.69 -1.63 10.69
CA LEU A 39 7.76 -2.63 10.62
C LEU A 39 7.46 -3.73 9.60
N ARG A 40 6.20 -4.17 9.48
CA ARG A 40 5.80 -5.15 8.43
C ARG A 40 6.09 -4.63 7.03
N VAL A 41 5.66 -3.41 6.73
CA VAL A 41 5.88 -2.81 5.41
C VAL A 41 7.37 -2.60 5.17
N PHE A 42 8.11 -2.11 6.16
CA PHE A 42 9.56 -1.96 6.09
C PHE A 42 10.26 -3.28 5.78
N VAL A 43 9.99 -4.35 6.56
CA VAL A 43 10.56 -5.68 6.34
C VAL A 43 10.19 -6.21 4.96
N PHE A 44 8.96 -6.00 4.50
CA PHE A 44 8.56 -6.38 3.14
C PHE A 44 9.44 -5.73 2.08
N ILE A 45 9.62 -4.41 2.13
CA ILE A 45 10.39 -3.66 1.14
C ILE A 45 11.82 -4.20 1.07
N ILE A 46 12.48 -4.32 2.23
CA ILE A 46 13.89 -4.77 2.29
C ILE A 46 14.03 -6.22 1.78
N LEU A 47 13.16 -7.13 2.22
CA LEU A 47 13.25 -8.53 1.80
C LEU A 47 12.87 -8.74 0.33
N LYS A 48 11.85 -8.03 -0.19
CA LYS A 48 11.46 -8.09 -1.60
C LYS A 48 12.55 -7.50 -2.50
N ASN A 49 13.19 -6.41 -2.07
CA ASN A 49 14.34 -5.85 -2.79
C ASN A 49 15.50 -6.85 -2.92
N GLU A 50 15.87 -7.51 -1.83
CA GLU A 50 17.07 -8.37 -1.80
C GLU A 50 16.83 -9.78 -2.36
N PHE A 51 15.65 -10.35 -2.10
CA PHE A 51 15.37 -11.76 -2.40
C PHE A 51 14.25 -11.99 -3.42
N GLN A 52 13.54 -10.95 -3.85
CA GLN A 52 12.38 -11.05 -4.73
C GLN A 52 11.41 -12.14 -4.21
N ASP A 53 11.06 -13.14 -5.01
CA ASP A 53 10.13 -14.21 -4.62
C ASP A 53 10.74 -15.23 -3.65
N LYS A 54 12.08 -15.37 -3.64
CA LYS A 54 12.81 -16.26 -2.71
C LYS A 54 12.71 -15.80 -1.26
N ARG A 55 12.15 -14.60 -1.00
CA ARG A 55 11.86 -14.13 0.36
C ARG A 55 10.96 -15.10 1.14
N LYS A 56 10.11 -15.87 0.44
CA LYS A 56 9.22 -16.86 1.05
C LYS A 56 10.00 -18.05 1.64
N ASP A 57 11.21 -18.30 1.15
CA ASP A 57 12.06 -19.42 1.56
C ASP A 57 13.05 -19.03 2.68
N LEU A 58 13.01 -17.77 3.15
CA LEU A 58 13.86 -17.30 4.23
C LEU A 58 13.52 -18.01 5.53
N SER A 59 14.56 -18.53 6.17
CA SER A 59 14.46 -19.23 7.46
C SER A 59 14.12 -18.22 8.56
N ILE A 60 13.10 -18.54 9.35
CA ILE A 60 12.67 -17.76 10.50
C ILE A 60 12.45 -18.68 11.70
N THR A 61 12.85 -18.22 12.88
CA THR A 61 12.53 -18.90 14.14
C THR A 61 11.16 -18.42 14.58
N SER A 62 10.17 -19.31 14.56
CA SER A 62 8.82 -19.00 15.02
C SER A 62 8.76 -18.79 16.53
N ASP A 63 7.64 -18.24 17.01
CA ASP A 63 7.35 -18.17 18.44
C ASP A 63 7.27 -19.57 19.09
N ASP A 64 6.91 -20.61 18.32
CA ASP A 64 6.86 -22.02 18.75
C ASP A 64 8.24 -22.70 18.78
N ALA A 65 9.33 -21.93 18.57
CA ALA A 65 10.72 -22.40 18.52
C ALA A 65 11.03 -23.43 17.41
N GLU A 66 10.14 -23.57 16.42
CA GLU A 66 10.42 -24.34 15.20
C GLU A 66 11.13 -23.45 14.17
N ASN A 67 12.25 -23.94 13.64
CA ASN A 67 12.83 -23.34 12.44
C ASN A 67 11.91 -23.65 11.26
N SER A 68 11.34 -22.61 10.65
CA SER A 68 10.46 -22.71 9.50
C SER A 68 10.83 -21.67 8.45
N THR A 69 10.06 -21.59 7.37
CA THR A 69 10.22 -20.53 6.37
C THR A 69 9.10 -19.50 6.48
N LEU A 70 9.36 -18.27 6.01
CA LEU A 70 8.34 -17.21 5.96
C LEU A 70 7.04 -17.67 5.28
N GLY A 71 7.17 -18.37 4.15
CA GLY A 71 6.05 -18.91 3.40
C GLY A 71 5.31 -20.02 4.14
N ALA A 72 6.02 -20.89 4.86
CA ALA A 72 5.42 -21.98 5.61
C ALA A 72 4.61 -21.47 6.82
N ILE A 73 5.14 -20.51 7.58
CA ILE A 73 4.41 -19.90 8.71
C ILE A 73 3.15 -19.21 8.23
N ALA A 74 3.25 -18.40 7.17
CA ALA A 74 2.10 -17.73 6.60
C ALA A 74 1.05 -18.72 6.09
N LYS A 75 1.45 -19.77 5.37
CA LYS A 75 0.52 -20.79 4.89
C LYS A 75 -0.20 -21.51 6.04
N LYS A 76 0.52 -21.83 7.13
CA LYS A 76 -0.07 -22.42 8.35
C LYS A 76 -1.12 -21.49 8.95
N ARG A 77 -0.80 -20.21 9.16
CA ARG A 77 -1.72 -19.22 9.77
C ARG A 77 -2.90 -18.90 8.86
N LEU A 78 -2.68 -18.71 7.56
CA LEU A 78 -3.75 -18.58 6.58
C LEU A 78 -4.72 -19.77 6.60
N SER A 79 -4.20 -21.00 6.72
CA SER A 79 -5.06 -22.18 6.82
C SER A 79 -5.86 -22.24 8.12
N GLN A 80 -5.31 -21.70 9.22
CA GLN A 80 -6.03 -21.57 10.49
C GLN A 80 -7.12 -20.50 10.41
N ASP A 81 -6.82 -19.36 9.80
CA ASP A 81 -7.77 -18.26 9.62
C ASP A 81 -8.96 -18.68 8.75
N LYS A 82 -8.74 -19.52 7.73
CA LYS A 82 -9.82 -20.11 6.90
C LYS A 82 -10.80 -20.96 7.71
N ASN A 83 -10.38 -21.56 8.83
CA ASN A 83 -11.30 -22.29 9.71
C ASN A 83 -12.28 -21.36 10.45
N TYR A 84 -11.97 -20.06 10.49
CA TYR A 84 -12.77 -19.01 11.13
C TYR A 84 -13.13 -17.89 10.15
N ALA A 85 -13.27 -18.21 8.85
CA ALA A 85 -13.39 -17.22 7.77
C ALA A 85 -14.52 -16.17 7.96
N TYR A 86 -15.53 -16.45 8.79
CA TYR A 86 -16.59 -15.50 9.14
C TYR A 86 -16.18 -14.42 10.16
N LEU A 87 -15.02 -14.53 10.80
CA LEU A 87 -14.50 -13.61 11.81
C LEU A 87 -13.41 -12.66 11.28
N GLY A 88 -12.90 -12.89 10.07
CA GLY A 88 -11.68 -12.26 9.57
C GLY A 88 -11.87 -11.50 8.26
N TYR A 89 -10.86 -10.70 7.92
CA TYR A 89 -10.73 -10.10 6.61
C TYR A 89 -9.82 -10.94 5.72
N VAL A 90 -9.97 -10.78 4.41
CA VAL A 90 -9.05 -11.34 3.43
C VAL A 90 -7.70 -10.64 3.51
N ILE A 91 -6.66 -11.39 3.85
CA ILE A 91 -5.28 -10.90 3.99
C ILE A 91 -4.36 -11.80 3.18
N ASN A 92 -3.71 -11.25 2.15
CA ASN A 92 -2.86 -12.07 1.26
C ASN A 92 -1.37 -12.00 1.62
N SER A 93 -0.95 -11.02 2.42
CA SER A 93 0.46 -10.80 2.73
C SER A 93 0.95 -11.73 3.85
N PRO A 94 1.96 -12.60 3.58
CA PRO A 94 2.58 -13.45 4.60
C PRO A 94 3.05 -12.73 5.86
N LEU A 95 3.46 -11.46 5.72
CA LEU A 95 4.00 -10.67 6.83
C LEU A 95 2.93 -10.15 7.78
N LEU A 96 1.67 -10.03 7.34
CA LEU A 96 0.58 -9.69 8.25
C LEU A 96 0.29 -10.81 9.25
N HIS A 97 0.61 -12.04 8.89
CA HIS A 97 0.47 -13.16 9.81
C HIS A 97 1.64 -13.27 10.79
N LEU A 98 2.74 -12.54 10.63
CA LEU A 98 3.87 -12.57 11.58
C LEU A 98 3.58 -11.77 12.85
N THR A 99 4.10 -12.25 13.98
CA THR A 99 4.05 -11.51 15.25
C THR A 99 5.13 -10.44 15.29
N SER A 100 4.98 -9.45 16.18
CA SER A 100 6.02 -8.44 16.42
C SER A 100 7.37 -9.08 16.80
N GLY A 101 7.34 -10.12 17.63
CA GLY A 101 8.55 -10.87 18.02
C GLY A 101 9.25 -11.52 16.83
N GLU A 102 8.50 -12.10 15.90
CA GLU A 102 9.07 -12.69 14.67
C GLU A 102 9.66 -11.61 13.75
N LEU A 103 9.01 -10.45 13.61
CA LEU A 103 9.55 -9.31 12.84
C LEU A 103 10.86 -8.80 13.44
N ILE A 104 10.92 -8.64 14.76
CA ILE A 104 12.13 -8.20 15.48
C ILE A 104 13.26 -9.22 15.29
N ARG A 105 12.96 -10.52 15.37
CA ARG A 105 13.92 -11.61 15.12
C ARG A 105 14.46 -11.59 13.69
N ILE A 106 13.61 -11.37 12.69
CA ILE A 106 14.05 -11.23 11.30
C ILE A 106 15.05 -10.08 11.17
N ILE A 107 14.64 -8.89 11.65
CA ILE A 107 15.44 -7.67 11.58
C ILE A 107 16.80 -7.87 12.26
N THR A 108 16.80 -8.43 13.46
CA THR A 108 18.00 -8.52 14.33
C THR A 108 18.76 -9.85 14.22
N SER A 109 18.42 -10.71 13.27
CA SER A 109 19.16 -11.96 13.02
C SER A 109 20.57 -11.69 12.50
N ASP A 110 21.55 -12.55 12.85
CA ASP A 110 22.90 -12.48 12.26
C ASP A 110 22.87 -12.55 10.72
N ALA A 111 22.00 -13.41 10.19
CA ALA A 111 21.89 -13.65 8.75
C ALA A 111 21.43 -12.42 7.96
N TYR A 112 20.49 -11.64 8.51
CA TYR A 112 19.82 -10.56 7.80
C TYR A 112 20.14 -9.15 8.32
N TRP A 113 20.78 -9.00 9.49
CA TRP A 113 21.09 -7.69 10.06
C TRP A 113 21.84 -6.76 9.10
N LYS A 114 22.73 -7.31 8.26
CA LYS A 114 23.45 -6.54 7.23
C LYS A 114 22.54 -5.78 6.26
N LEU A 115 21.32 -6.25 6.04
CA LEU A 115 20.32 -5.63 5.17
C LEU A 115 19.59 -4.47 5.88
N PHE A 116 19.45 -4.56 7.20
CA PHE A 116 18.67 -3.61 8.00
C PHE A 116 19.54 -2.55 8.68
N LYS A 117 20.81 -2.84 8.93
CA LYS A 117 21.74 -2.02 9.72
C LYS A 117 21.76 -0.54 9.31
N SER A 118 21.69 -0.23 8.02
CA SER A 118 21.72 1.16 7.51
C SER A 118 20.51 1.99 7.91
N TYR A 119 19.43 1.36 8.35
CA TYR A 119 18.18 2.01 8.76
C TYR A 119 18.03 2.10 10.29
N PHE A 120 19.06 1.72 11.04
CA PHE A 120 19.07 1.79 12.50
C PHE A 120 20.28 2.58 13.01
N PRO A 121 20.09 3.51 13.95
CA PRO A 121 21.17 4.39 14.42
C PRO A 121 22.15 3.75 15.43
N GLY A 122 21.93 2.50 15.83
CA GLY A 122 22.73 1.83 16.86
C GLY A 122 23.18 0.42 16.48
N SER A 123 23.94 -0.22 17.39
CA SER A 123 24.30 -1.62 17.22
C SER A 123 23.05 -2.51 17.26
N ARG A 124 23.18 -3.69 16.67
CA ARG A 124 22.10 -4.67 16.62
C ARG A 124 21.53 -5.00 17.99
N GLU A 125 22.41 -5.19 18.98
CA GLU A 125 22.04 -5.54 20.35
C GLU A 125 21.25 -4.41 21.02
N ILE A 126 21.66 -3.16 20.82
CA ILE A 126 20.95 -1.99 21.35
C ILE A 126 19.57 -1.87 20.69
N MET A 127 19.49 -2.03 19.37
CA MET A 127 18.22 -1.93 18.64
C MET A 127 17.27 -3.07 18.99
N LYS A 128 17.80 -4.28 19.14
CA LYS A 128 17.05 -5.44 19.61
C LYS A 128 16.46 -5.17 20.99
N ASN A 129 17.26 -4.73 21.96
CA ASN A 129 16.77 -4.45 23.32
C ASN A 129 15.64 -3.41 23.32
N LYS A 130 15.76 -2.34 22.53
CA LYS A 130 14.72 -1.31 22.42
C LYS A 130 13.43 -1.83 21.81
N LEU A 131 13.53 -2.68 20.78
CA LEU A 131 12.37 -3.30 20.16
C LEU A 131 11.73 -4.36 21.07
N ASP A 132 12.53 -5.13 21.80
CA ASP A 132 12.05 -6.10 22.80
C ASP A 132 11.34 -5.41 23.97
N GLU A 133 11.82 -4.23 24.40
CA GLU A 133 11.14 -3.38 25.38
C GLU A 133 9.75 -2.94 24.91
N ILE A 134 9.59 -2.57 23.64
CA ILE A 134 8.27 -2.31 23.03
C ILE A 134 7.42 -3.60 23.02
N GLY A 135 8.04 -4.72 22.65
CA GLY A 135 7.42 -6.05 22.64
C GLY A 135 6.88 -6.47 24.01
N ASN A 136 7.56 -6.11 25.10
CA ASN A 136 7.12 -6.39 26.46
C ASN A 136 5.81 -5.67 26.81
N VAL A 137 5.66 -4.40 26.42
CA VAL A 137 4.42 -3.63 26.63
C VAL A 137 3.29 -4.22 25.78
N ARG A 138 3.57 -4.58 24.53
CA ARG A 138 2.61 -5.28 23.65
C ARG A 138 2.15 -6.62 24.24
N ASN A 139 3.08 -7.39 24.82
CA ASN A 139 2.76 -8.65 25.48
C ASN A 139 1.92 -8.43 26.75
N SER A 140 2.19 -7.37 27.50
CA SER A 140 1.33 -6.96 28.62
C SER A 140 -0.10 -6.66 28.17
N LEU A 141 -0.26 -5.90 27.08
CA LEU A 141 -1.57 -5.59 26.51
C LEU A 141 -2.32 -6.85 26.04
N ALA A 142 -1.63 -7.75 25.33
CA ALA A 142 -2.21 -9.00 24.82
C ALA A 142 -2.69 -9.96 25.92
N HIS A 143 -2.06 -9.94 27.09
CA HIS A 143 -2.44 -10.75 28.25
C HIS A 143 -3.32 -9.98 29.26
N PHE A 144 -3.88 -8.83 28.86
CA PHE A 144 -4.71 -7.96 29.72
C PHE A 144 -4.03 -7.60 31.06
N ARG A 145 -2.71 -7.43 31.05
CA ARG A 145 -1.93 -7.00 32.21
C ARG A 145 -1.95 -5.48 32.36
N PRO A 146 -1.75 -4.95 33.59
CA PRO A 146 -1.78 -3.51 33.83
C PRO A 146 -0.79 -2.73 32.96
N ILE A 147 -1.28 -1.65 32.35
CA ILE A 147 -0.49 -0.65 31.62
C ILE A 147 -0.53 0.68 32.39
N LYS A 148 0.63 1.34 32.53
CA LYS A 148 0.77 2.67 33.14
C LYS A 148 1.36 3.67 32.15
N LYS A 149 1.20 4.96 32.45
CA LYS A 149 1.74 6.06 31.64
C LYS A 149 3.23 5.92 31.29
N GLY A 150 4.05 5.49 32.26
CA GLY A 150 5.49 5.27 32.02
C GLY A 150 5.79 4.21 30.96
N ASP A 151 4.91 3.23 30.76
CA ASP A 151 5.07 2.21 29.70
C ASP A 151 4.81 2.84 28.32
N ILE A 152 3.84 3.75 28.23
CA ILE A 152 3.53 4.50 27.00
C ILE A 152 4.70 5.41 26.64
N ASP A 153 5.22 6.15 27.60
CA ASP A 153 6.35 7.06 27.39
C ASP A 153 7.59 6.28 26.92
N LEU A 154 7.83 5.09 27.49
CA LEU A 154 8.88 4.17 27.07
C LEU A 154 8.69 3.70 25.61
N VAL A 155 7.47 3.30 25.22
CA VAL A 155 7.18 2.91 23.83
C VAL A 155 7.43 4.08 22.87
N LYS A 156 6.92 5.28 23.19
CA LYS A 156 7.11 6.50 22.37
C LYS A 156 8.60 6.83 22.21
N GLN A 157 9.37 6.78 23.30
CA GLN A 157 10.79 7.10 23.26
C GLN A 157 11.58 6.07 22.44
N ASN A 158 11.32 4.77 22.65
CA ASN A 158 12.01 3.73 21.90
C ASN A 158 11.60 3.68 20.43
N SER A 159 10.35 4.00 20.08
CA SER A 159 9.92 4.09 18.69
C SER A 159 10.64 5.23 17.98
N ILE A 160 10.79 6.40 18.60
CA ILE A 160 11.58 7.51 18.04
C ILE A 160 13.03 7.05 17.79
N HIS A 161 13.66 6.44 18.78
CA HIS A 161 15.07 6.01 18.66
C HIS A 161 15.30 4.92 17.61
N THR A 162 14.32 4.06 17.35
CA THR A 162 14.47 2.90 16.46
C THR A 162 13.94 3.16 15.06
N LEU A 163 12.88 3.97 14.89
CA LEU A 163 12.13 4.07 13.65
C LEU A 163 12.37 5.35 12.85
N THR A 164 13.15 6.31 13.37
CA THR A 164 13.38 7.61 12.68
C THR A 164 13.92 7.46 11.25
N GLU A 165 14.94 6.62 11.05
CA GLU A 165 15.50 6.41 9.70
C GLU A 165 14.59 5.54 8.81
N ILE A 166 13.84 4.62 9.43
CA ILE A 166 12.81 3.84 8.73
C ILE A 166 11.72 4.77 8.19
N GLU A 167 11.21 5.69 9.00
CA GLU A 167 10.20 6.66 8.57
C GLU A 167 10.70 7.54 7.41
N LYS A 168 11.96 7.99 7.47
CA LYS A 168 12.57 8.75 6.37
C LYS A 168 12.63 7.93 5.08
N MET A 169 13.05 6.67 5.17
CA MET A 169 13.11 5.75 4.03
C MET A 169 11.72 5.49 3.46
N MET A 170 10.75 5.14 4.32
CA MET A 170 9.37 4.84 3.93
C MET A 170 8.74 6.01 3.16
N ARG A 171 8.91 7.24 3.66
CA ARG A 171 8.42 8.43 2.98
C ARG A 171 9.08 8.61 1.60
N ASP A 172 10.39 8.46 1.51
CA ASP A 172 11.13 8.60 0.25
C ASP A 172 10.75 7.51 -0.76
N PHE A 173 10.56 6.27 -0.30
CA PHE A 173 10.08 5.14 -1.10
C PHE A 173 8.66 5.38 -1.64
N ILE A 174 7.70 5.69 -0.77
CA ILE A 174 6.29 5.87 -1.14
C ILE A 174 6.11 7.10 -2.05
N THR A 175 6.85 8.18 -1.82
CA THR A 175 6.70 9.40 -2.62
C THR A 175 7.52 9.33 -3.91
N CYS A 176 8.78 8.88 -3.86
CA CYS A 176 9.77 9.07 -4.92
C CYS A 176 9.69 10.52 -5.44
N PRO A 177 10.17 11.50 -4.67
CA PRO A 177 9.83 12.90 -4.87
C PRO A 177 10.42 13.49 -6.16
N ASP A 178 11.53 12.93 -6.65
CA ASP A 178 12.30 13.52 -7.73
C ASP A 178 11.90 12.95 -9.09
N ILE A 179 11.95 13.79 -10.12
CA ILE A 179 11.74 13.36 -11.51
C ILE A 179 13.05 12.76 -12.02
N VAL A 180 12.99 11.65 -12.77
CA VAL A 180 14.17 11.14 -13.47
C VAL A 180 14.55 12.10 -14.60
N PRO A 181 15.77 12.69 -14.61
CA PRO A 181 16.17 13.65 -15.62
C PRO A 181 16.11 13.08 -17.04
N THR A 182 15.63 13.88 -18.00
CA THR A 182 15.47 13.46 -19.40
C THR A 182 16.79 13.21 -20.13
N ASN A 183 17.90 13.76 -19.63
CA ASN A 183 19.26 13.53 -20.10
C ASN A 183 19.96 12.34 -19.40
N THR A 184 19.20 11.49 -18.71
CA THR A 184 19.70 10.23 -18.15
C THR A 184 20.22 9.33 -19.26
N GLU A 185 21.48 8.90 -19.12
CA GLU A 185 22.14 8.05 -20.12
C GLU A 185 21.84 6.56 -19.96
N GLU A 186 21.09 6.19 -18.92
CA GLU A 186 20.82 4.79 -18.57
C GLU A 186 19.90 4.08 -19.57
N ASN A 187 20.30 2.87 -19.96
CA ASN A 187 19.59 2.07 -20.95
C ASN A 187 18.14 1.78 -20.55
N TRP A 188 17.89 1.43 -19.28
CA TRP A 188 16.54 1.14 -18.80
C TRP A 188 15.60 2.33 -19.00
N TYR A 189 16.08 3.55 -18.77
CA TYR A 189 15.28 4.76 -18.93
C TYR A 189 14.98 5.00 -20.40
N LYS A 190 16.03 5.04 -21.23
CA LYS A 190 15.93 5.31 -22.68
C LYS A 190 15.02 4.33 -23.40
N GLU A 191 15.06 3.06 -23.03
CA GLU A 191 14.27 2.02 -23.70
C GLU A 191 12.82 1.93 -23.23
N ILE A 192 12.53 2.26 -21.96
CA ILE A 192 11.18 2.11 -21.40
C ILE A 192 10.39 3.43 -21.52
N ILE A 193 11.02 4.60 -21.44
CA ILE A 193 10.31 5.89 -21.53
C ILE A 193 9.64 6.11 -22.89
N THR A 194 10.17 5.49 -23.95
CA THR A 194 9.63 5.58 -25.31
C THR A 194 8.41 4.69 -25.52
N LEU A 195 8.10 3.80 -24.58
CA LEU A 195 6.92 2.96 -24.67
C LEU A 195 5.65 3.79 -24.40
N GLY A 196 4.60 3.47 -25.14
CA GLY A 196 3.30 4.11 -24.99
C GLY A 196 2.36 3.72 -26.11
N ILE A 197 1.08 3.94 -25.88
CA ILE A 197 0.00 3.90 -26.87
C ILE A 197 -0.85 5.16 -26.69
N GLU A 198 -1.90 5.34 -27.48
CA GLU A 198 -2.75 6.53 -27.39
C GLU A 198 -3.31 6.76 -25.98
N GLU A 199 -3.78 5.69 -25.35
CA GLU A 199 -4.40 5.71 -24.02
C GLU A 199 -3.39 5.62 -22.88
N CYS A 200 -2.14 5.22 -23.13
CA CYS A 200 -1.15 4.99 -22.08
C CYS A 200 0.15 5.75 -22.31
N LYS A 201 0.57 6.51 -21.28
CA LYS A 201 1.87 7.18 -21.23
C LYS A 201 2.70 6.69 -20.07
N ILE A 202 4.00 6.58 -20.28
CA ILE A 202 4.96 6.19 -19.25
C ILE A 202 5.75 7.43 -18.79
N SER A 203 5.99 7.51 -17.49
CA SER A 203 6.88 8.48 -16.88
C SER A 203 7.58 7.87 -15.67
N PHE A 204 8.64 8.52 -15.18
CA PHE A 204 9.42 8.03 -14.05
C PHE A 204 9.62 9.07 -12.97
N LYS A 205 9.65 8.59 -11.73
CA LYS A 205 10.15 9.30 -10.57
C LYS A 205 11.20 8.45 -9.86
N GLN A 206 11.99 9.06 -8.99
CA GLN A 206 13.00 8.39 -8.18
C GLN A 206 13.02 8.92 -6.75
N SER A 207 13.50 8.07 -5.84
CA SER A 207 13.85 8.47 -4.47
C SER A 207 15.03 9.44 -4.44
N LYS A 208 15.21 10.20 -3.36
CA LYS A 208 16.32 11.16 -3.21
C LYS A 208 17.72 10.57 -3.36
N LYS A 209 17.88 9.32 -2.94
CA LYS A 209 19.15 8.56 -3.08
C LYS A 209 19.19 7.73 -4.37
N GLU A 210 18.17 7.86 -5.20
CA GLU A 210 17.98 7.11 -6.45
C GLU A 210 17.98 5.58 -6.29
N GLU A 211 17.81 5.07 -5.07
CA GLU A 211 17.73 3.64 -4.75
C GLU A 211 16.44 3.01 -5.30
N TRP A 212 15.36 3.79 -5.36
CA TRP A 212 14.03 3.37 -5.79
C TRP A 212 13.60 4.16 -7.03
N ILE A 213 13.12 3.44 -8.03
CA ILE A 213 12.57 4.00 -9.28
C ILE A 213 11.09 3.67 -9.35
N LYS A 214 10.27 4.68 -9.59
CA LYS A 214 8.83 4.56 -9.75
C LYS A 214 8.44 4.80 -11.20
N LEU A 215 8.02 3.73 -11.88
CA LEU A 215 7.41 3.80 -13.20
C LEU A 215 5.93 4.13 -13.03
N ILE A 216 5.45 5.16 -13.72
CA ILE A 216 4.07 5.61 -13.69
C ILE A 216 3.46 5.36 -15.07
N LEU A 217 2.56 4.37 -15.14
CA LEU A 217 1.69 4.12 -16.28
C LEU A 217 0.43 4.97 -16.13
N SER A 218 0.31 6.04 -16.91
CA SER A 218 -0.86 6.91 -16.92
C SER A 218 -1.82 6.44 -17.99
N PHE A 219 -3.00 5.96 -17.57
CA PHE A 219 -4.08 5.49 -18.43
C PHE A 219 -5.16 6.57 -18.56
N ASN A 220 -5.28 7.14 -19.75
CA ASN A 220 -6.34 8.06 -20.11
C ASN A 220 -7.55 7.25 -20.55
N SER A 221 -8.59 7.28 -19.73
CA SER A 221 -9.78 6.44 -19.89
C SER A 221 -10.57 6.91 -21.12
N PRO A 222 -10.69 6.09 -22.20
CA PRO A 222 -11.53 6.43 -23.34
C PRO A 222 -12.99 6.56 -22.91
N VAL A 223 -13.69 7.55 -23.48
CA VAL A 223 -15.10 7.81 -23.14
C VAL A 223 -16.00 7.23 -24.22
N PHE A 224 -16.79 6.23 -23.87
CA PHE A 224 -17.70 5.55 -24.78
C PHE A 224 -19.06 6.25 -24.87
N GLN A 225 -19.53 6.80 -23.75
CA GLN A 225 -20.82 7.49 -23.72
C GLN A 225 -20.82 8.62 -22.69
N ARG A 226 -21.51 9.71 -23.05
CA ARG A 226 -21.77 10.86 -22.19
C ARG A 226 -23.27 11.05 -22.09
N LYS A 227 -23.79 11.20 -20.87
CA LYS A 227 -25.22 11.45 -20.63
C LYS A 227 -25.40 12.49 -19.54
N LYS A 228 -26.08 13.58 -19.88
CA LYS A 228 -26.56 14.60 -18.94
C LYS A 228 -27.98 14.23 -18.51
N ASP A 229 -28.25 14.23 -17.21
CA ASP A 229 -29.59 14.04 -16.67
C ASP A 229 -29.88 15.08 -15.57
N TYR A 230 -31.07 14.99 -14.97
CA TYR A 230 -31.51 15.92 -13.92
C TYR A 230 -30.63 15.84 -12.66
N PHE A 231 -30.00 14.69 -12.40
CA PHE A 231 -29.21 14.43 -11.20
C PHE A 231 -27.71 14.68 -11.40
N GLY A 232 -27.28 15.04 -12.61
CA GLY A 232 -25.93 15.46 -12.90
C GLY A 232 -25.44 15.01 -14.28
N TYR A 233 -24.17 14.58 -14.32
CA TYR A 233 -23.52 14.16 -15.54
C TYR A 233 -22.88 12.79 -15.35
N SER A 234 -23.21 11.86 -16.24
CA SER A 234 -22.71 10.48 -16.20
C SER A 234 -21.87 10.15 -17.43
N ILE A 235 -20.84 9.34 -17.21
CA ILE A 235 -19.90 8.89 -18.23
C ILE A 235 -19.79 7.38 -18.17
N LYS A 236 -19.91 6.73 -19.33
CA LYS A 236 -19.50 5.33 -19.51
C LYS A 236 -18.09 5.32 -20.11
N THR A 237 -17.14 4.71 -19.42
CA THR A 237 -15.71 4.77 -19.76
C THR A 237 -15.00 3.47 -19.37
N ALA A 238 -13.72 3.36 -19.68
CA ALA A 238 -12.88 2.22 -19.31
C ALA A 238 -12.12 2.49 -18.01
N ASN A 239 -12.06 1.50 -17.13
CA ASN A 239 -11.14 1.40 -16.02
C ASN A 239 -10.08 0.33 -16.34
N LEU A 240 -8.85 0.55 -15.89
CA LEU A 240 -7.76 -0.42 -16.00
C LEU A 240 -7.59 -1.13 -14.66
N LYS A 241 -7.78 -2.46 -14.64
CA LYS A 241 -7.67 -3.29 -13.44
C LYS A 241 -6.21 -3.51 -13.06
N THR A 242 -5.80 -2.98 -11.92
CA THR A 242 -4.40 -2.95 -11.49
C THR A 242 -3.90 -4.34 -11.07
N ASP A 243 -4.70 -5.05 -10.30
CA ASP A 243 -4.47 -6.42 -9.85
C ASP A 243 -4.35 -7.42 -11.00
N GLU A 244 -5.24 -7.34 -12.00
CA GLU A 244 -5.23 -8.22 -13.18
C GLU A 244 -3.98 -8.05 -14.03
N ILE A 245 -3.37 -6.86 -14.06
CA ILE A 245 -2.04 -6.68 -14.66
C ILE A 245 -1.02 -7.54 -13.90
N LEU A 246 -1.03 -7.53 -12.58
CA LEU A 246 -0.06 -8.28 -11.78
C LEU A 246 -0.28 -9.78 -11.84
N ILE A 247 -1.54 -10.22 -11.97
CA ILE A 247 -1.93 -11.62 -12.13
C ILE A 247 -1.54 -12.14 -13.53
N SER A 248 -1.80 -11.32 -14.57
CA SER A 248 -1.58 -11.71 -15.97
C SER A 248 -0.11 -11.63 -16.39
N TYR A 249 0.69 -10.77 -15.72
CA TYR A 249 2.10 -10.51 -16.06
C TYR A 249 3.01 -10.75 -14.84
N PRO A 250 3.15 -12.01 -14.39
CA PRO A 250 3.86 -12.34 -13.15
C PRO A 250 5.36 -12.02 -13.19
N GLU A 251 6.01 -12.02 -14.36
CA GLU A 251 7.42 -11.63 -14.46
C GLU A 251 7.64 -10.14 -14.18
N LEU A 252 6.66 -9.28 -14.48
CA LEU A 252 6.70 -7.88 -14.04
C LEU A 252 6.56 -7.79 -12.51
N SER A 253 5.53 -8.45 -11.95
CA SER A 253 5.23 -8.48 -10.51
C SER A 253 6.39 -8.99 -9.66
N LYS A 254 7.13 -9.98 -10.16
CA LYS A 254 8.33 -10.52 -9.52
C LYS A 254 9.44 -9.49 -9.32
N HIS A 255 9.60 -8.56 -10.26
CA HIS A 255 10.64 -7.53 -10.23
C HIS A 255 10.22 -6.24 -9.53
N THR A 256 8.92 -5.99 -9.41
CA THR A 256 8.36 -4.85 -8.68
C THR A 256 8.34 -5.12 -7.17
N ILE A 257 8.59 -4.09 -6.36
CA ILE A 257 8.45 -4.16 -4.90
C ILE A 257 6.99 -3.93 -4.53
N CYS A 258 6.40 -2.84 -5.00
CA CYS A 258 4.98 -2.57 -4.81
C CYS A 258 4.35 -1.86 -6.01
N VAL A 259 3.04 -2.01 -6.12
CA VAL A 259 2.19 -1.40 -7.13
C VAL A 259 1.05 -0.69 -6.45
N THR A 260 0.93 0.60 -6.70
CA THR A 260 -0.12 1.46 -6.16
C THR A 260 -0.87 2.13 -7.28
N GLU A 261 -2.08 2.58 -7.00
CA GLU A 261 -2.91 3.29 -7.96
C GLU A 261 -3.33 4.67 -7.46
N VAL A 262 -3.56 5.57 -8.41
CA VAL A 262 -4.20 6.85 -8.18
C VAL A 262 -5.42 6.91 -9.07
N THR A 263 -6.59 7.04 -8.46
CA THR A 263 -7.85 7.17 -9.17
C THR A 263 -8.01 8.58 -9.74
N PRO A 264 -8.75 8.72 -10.86
CA PRO A 264 -9.07 10.03 -11.37
C PRO A 264 -9.87 10.83 -10.34
N SER A 265 -9.54 12.10 -10.18
CA SER A 265 -10.31 13.07 -9.41
C SER A 265 -10.50 14.34 -10.24
N SER A 266 -11.64 15.00 -10.07
CA SER A 266 -11.94 16.24 -10.79
C SER A 266 -12.97 17.07 -10.04
N TYR A 267 -12.78 18.38 -10.08
CA TYR A 267 -13.72 19.40 -9.63
C TYR A 267 -13.89 20.42 -10.76
N THR A 268 -15.05 20.45 -11.42
CA THR A 268 -15.21 21.19 -12.69
C THR A 268 -16.62 21.72 -12.91
N LYS A 269 -16.75 22.78 -13.71
CA LYS A 269 -18.05 23.24 -14.24
C LYS A 269 -18.43 22.57 -15.57
N THR A 270 -17.43 22.01 -16.29
CA THR A 270 -17.58 21.43 -17.64
C THR A 270 -17.17 19.95 -17.62
N PRO A 271 -18.00 19.05 -17.05
CA PRO A 271 -17.69 17.61 -16.97
C PRO A 271 -17.53 16.94 -18.35
N GLU A 272 -18.05 17.55 -19.42
CA GLU A 272 -17.93 17.09 -20.79
C GLU A 272 -16.52 17.16 -21.38
N SER A 273 -15.66 18.04 -20.86
CA SER A 273 -14.29 18.23 -21.35
C SER A 273 -13.24 17.52 -20.48
N VAL A 274 -13.66 16.92 -19.36
CA VAL A 274 -12.73 16.27 -18.43
C VAL A 274 -12.12 15.02 -19.06
N THR A 275 -10.80 14.92 -18.94
CA THR A 275 -10.04 13.69 -19.18
C THR A 275 -9.88 12.95 -17.86
N LEU A 276 -10.22 11.66 -17.84
CA LEU A 276 -10.13 10.82 -16.66
C LEU A 276 -8.85 9.97 -16.74
N THR A 277 -7.84 10.32 -15.94
CA THR A 277 -6.55 9.62 -15.92
C THR A 277 -6.39 8.80 -14.65
N LYS A 278 -6.33 7.47 -14.78
CA LYS A 278 -5.87 6.57 -13.71
C LYS A 278 -4.37 6.40 -13.82
N GLN A 279 -3.65 6.39 -12.70
CA GLN A 279 -2.22 6.07 -12.70
C GLN A 279 -1.98 4.75 -11.99
N ILE A 280 -1.18 3.87 -12.61
CA ILE A 280 -0.64 2.67 -11.97
C ILE A 280 0.86 2.88 -11.79
N ARG A 281 1.33 2.74 -10.56
CA ARG A 281 2.68 3.12 -10.13
C ARG A 281 3.43 1.89 -9.66
N PHE A 282 4.42 1.46 -10.42
CA PHE A 282 5.29 0.33 -10.10
C PHE A 282 6.58 0.86 -9.48
N THR A 283 6.88 0.44 -8.24
CA THR A 283 8.12 0.83 -7.55
C THR A 283 9.12 -0.32 -7.60
N PHE A 284 10.28 -0.08 -8.22
CA PHE A 284 11.39 -1.00 -8.34
C PHE A 284 12.57 -0.52 -7.50
N SER A 285 13.45 -1.44 -7.09
CA SER A 285 14.82 -1.01 -6.81
C SER A 285 15.56 -0.75 -8.10
N ARG A 286 16.40 0.29 -8.09
CA ARG A 286 17.20 0.66 -9.26
C ARG A 286 18.06 -0.50 -9.74
N LYS A 287 18.72 -1.20 -8.82
CA LYS A 287 19.51 -2.41 -9.10
C LYS A 287 18.69 -3.52 -9.79
N SER A 288 17.45 -3.75 -9.35
CA SER A 288 16.57 -4.75 -9.98
C SER A 288 16.14 -4.30 -11.38
N LEU A 289 15.83 -3.02 -11.54
CA LEU A 289 15.46 -2.43 -12.83
C LEU A 289 16.62 -2.50 -13.82
N GLU A 290 17.80 -2.00 -13.48
CA GLU A 290 19.01 -2.04 -14.31
C GLU A 290 19.37 -3.46 -14.77
N LYS A 291 19.19 -4.45 -13.90
CA LYS A 291 19.50 -5.84 -14.23
C LYS A 291 18.46 -6.49 -15.13
N ASN A 292 17.18 -6.15 -14.97
CA ASN A 292 16.06 -6.88 -15.56
C ASN A 292 15.22 -6.04 -16.53
N TYR A 293 15.69 -4.85 -16.94
CA TYR A 293 14.89 -3.92 -17.73
C TYR A 293 14.41 -4.52 -19.06
N GLY A 294 15.18 -5.42 -19.68
CA GLY A 294 14.75 -6.08 -20.93
C GLY A 294 13.50 -6.95 -20.75
N ILE A 295 13.41 -7.67 -19.62
CA ILE A 295 12.22 -8.47 -19.27
C ILE A 295 11.06 -7.53 -18.93
N ILE A 296 11.31 -6.51 -18.11
CA ILE A 296 10.31 -5.52 -17.69
C ILE A 296 9.72 -4.80 -18.91
N LYS A 297 10.57 -4.37 -19.84
CA LYS A 297 10.18 -3.73 -21.11
C LYS A 297 9.25 -4.63 -21.92
N ALA A 298 9.64 -5.90 -22.12
CA ALA A 298 8.84 -6.86 -22.89
C ALA A 298 7.46 -7.10 -22.25
N GLU A 299 7.38 -7.16 -20.92
CA GLU A 299 6.10 -7.29 -20.21
C GLU A 299 5.24 -6.03 -20.37
N ILE A 300 5.83 -4.83 -20.28
CA ILE A 300 5.12 -3.57 -20.52
C ILE A 300 4.59 -3.50 -21.96
N GLU A 301 5.38 -3.87 -22.96
CA GLU A 301 4.94 -3.93 -24.37
C GLU A 301 3.72 -4.86 -24.55
N LYS A 302 3.74 -6.04 -23.89
CA LYS A 302 2.59 -6.96 -23.91
C LYS A 302 1.36 -6.35 -23.21
N ILE A 303 1.54 -5.68 -22.08
CA ILE A 303 0.46 -4.98 -21.37
C ILE A 303 -0.18 -3.94 -22.28
N LEU A 304 0.62 -3.07 -22.88
CA LEU A 304 0.14 -2.02 -23.79
C LEU A 304 -0.60 -2.61 -24.99
N LEU A 305 -0.06 -3.65 -25.62
CA LEU A 305 -0.72 -4.34 -26.73
C LEU A 305 -2.07 -4.96 -26.31
N HIS A 306 -2.14 -5.55 -25.11
CA HIS A 306 -3.37 -6.15 -24.60
C HIS A 306 -4.43 -5.08 -24.30
N ILE A 307 -4.04 -3.98 -23.65
CA ILE A 307 -4.91 -2.82 -23.41
C ILE A 307 -5.49 -2.30 -24.73
N SER A 308 -4.63 -2.05 -25.73
CA SER A 308 -5.06 -1.55 -27.04
C SER A 308 -6.07 -2.49 -27.70
N LYS A 309 -5.82 -3.81 -27.70
CA LYS A 309 -6.73 -4.81 -28.26
C LYS A 309 -8.09 -4.82 -27.55
N GLU A 310 -8.11 -4.80 -26.22
CA GLU A 310 -9.36 -4.82 -25.46
C GLU A 310 -10.17 -3.54 -25.67
N ILE A 311 -9.52 -2.37 -25.73
CA ILE A 311 -10.20 -1.10 -26.00
C ILE A 311 -10.80 -1.08 -27.40
N SER A 312 -10.08 -1.55 -28.42
CA SER A 312 -10.61 -1.67 -29.78
C SER A 312 -11.84 -2.59 -29.82
N LEU A 313 -11.76 -3.77 -29.19
CA LEU A 313 -12.87 -4.73 -29.12
C LEU A 313 -14.10 -4.15 -28.40
N ILE A 314 -13.91 -3.48 -27.27
CA ILE A 314 -15.01 -2.86 -26.49
C ILE A 314 -15.65 -1.70 -27.26
N SER A 315 -14.86 -0.96 -28.05
CA SER A 315 -15.36 0.14 -28.86
C SER A 315 -16.22 -0.35 -30.03
N GLU A 316 -15.91 -1.53 -30.58
CA GLU A 316 -16.67 -2.18 -31.66
C GLU A 316 -17.88 -2.96 -31.14
N ASP A 317 -17.71 -3.67 -30.00
CA ASP A 317 -18.73 -4.48 -29.35
C ASP A 317 -18.97 -4.04 -27.91
N ASN A 318 -20.08 -3.32 -27.71
CA ASN A 318 -20.50 -2.79 -26.41
C ASN A 318 -20.80 -3.88 -25.34
N LEU A 319 -20.79 -5.17 -25.70
CA LEU A 319 -20.96 -6.31 -24.79
C LEU A 319 -19.65 -7.03 -24.47
N ALA A 320 -18.54 -6.70 -25.14
CA ALA A 320 -17.24 -7.30 -24.88
C ALA A 320 -16.80 -7.00 -23.44
N ARG A 321 -16.28 -8.03 -22.75
CA ARG A 321 -15.65 -7.91 -21.43
C ARG A 321 -14.16 -8.11 -21.59
N GLY A 322 -13.39 -7.10 -21.21
CA GLY A 322 -11.94 -7.21 -21.10
C GLY A 322 -11.53 -7.93 -19.82
N ARG A 323 -10.32 -8.46 -19.84
CA ARG A 323 -9.61 -8.95 -18.67
C ARG A 323 -8.90 -7.81 -17.95
N LEU A 324 -8.19 -6.95 -18.68
CA LEU A 324 -7.51 -5.79 -18.11
C LEU A 324 -8.44 -4.57 -18.05
N ILE A 325 -9.34 -4.46 -19.04
CA ILE A 325 -10.24 -3.32 -19.20
C ILE A 325 -11.64 -3.66 -18.72
N GLU A 326 -12.15 -2.82 -17.82
CA GLU A 326 -13.51 -2.86 -17.32
C GLU A 326 -14.30 -1.64 -17.77
N VAL A 327 -15.52 -1.86 -18.23
CA VAL A 327 -16.41 -0.76 -18.56
C VAL A 327 -17.16 -0.32 -17.31
N VAL A 328 -16.89 0.92 -16.87
CA VAL A 328 -17.47 1.51 -15.66
C VAL A 328 -18.39 2.68 -15.97
N ASN A 329 -19.32 2.93 -15.07
CA ASN A 329 -20.22 4.09 -15.13
C ASN A 329 -19.87 5.05 -14.00
N CYS A 330 -19.47 6.26 -14.36
CA CYS A 330 -19.01 7.29 -13.44
C CYS A 330 -20.00 8.43 -13.40
N ARG A 331 -20.01 9.18 -12.30
CA ARG A 331 -20.90 10.33 -12.13
C ARG A 331 -20.16 11.54 -11.60
N PHE A 332 -20.60 12.69 -12.07
CA PHE A 332 -20.30 14.00 -11.52
C PHE A 332 -21.51 14.43 -10.71
N ARG A 333 -21.30 14.67 -9.41
CA ARG A 333 -22.36 15.06 -8.47
C ARG A 333 -22.28 16.56 -8.21
N ASN A 334 -23.43 17.21 -8.06
CA ASN A 334 -23.49 18.57 -7.54
C ASN A 334 -22.99 18.58 -6.09
N GLN A 335 -22.14 19.55 -5.77
CA GLN A 335 -21.86 19.92 -4.38
C GLN A 335 -22.84 21.03 -3.98
N ASP A 336 -23.39 20.97 -2.77
CA ASP A 336 -24.45 21.86 -2.31
C ASP A 336 -24.17 23.34 -2.62
N ASN A 337 -25.09 23.97 -3.36
CA ASN A 337 -25.02 25.37 -3.82
C ASN A 337 -23.75 25.77 -4.61
N SER A 338 -23.02 24.80 -5.20
CA SER A 338 -21.87 25.06 -6.06
C SER A 338 -22.21 24.85 -7.54
N GLU A 339 -21.69 25.71 -8.41
CA GLU A 339 -21.72 25.49 -9.87
C GLU A 339 -20.73 24.40 -10.32
N TYR A 340 -19.89 23.93 -9.41
CA TYR A 340 -18.92 22.88 -9.68
C TYR A 340 -19.47 21.51 -9.31
N LEU A 341 -19.07 20.55 -10.12
CA LEU A 341 -19.36 19.14 -9.95
C LEU A 341 -18.12 18.40 -9.44
N VAL A 342 -18.33 17.50 -8.50
CA VAL A 342 -17.31 16.59 -7.97
C VAL A 342 -17.42 15.25 -8.68
N PHE A 343 -16.30 14.75 -9.18
CA PHE A 343 -16.22 13.42 -9.76
C PHE A 343 -16.19 12.32 -8.70
N ASP A 344 -17.04 11.31 -8.85
CA ASP A 344 -17.01 10.10 -8.04
C ASP A 344 -16.02 9.07 -8.63
N GLY A 345 -14.80 9.08 -8.10
CA GLY A 345 -13.69 8.24 -8.58
C GLY A 345 -13.63 6.83 -8.00
N LYS A 346 -14.50 6.47 -7.04
CA LYS A 346 -14.42 5.16 -6.35
C LYS A 346 -14.54 3.97 -7.30
N VAL A 347 -15.28 4.12 -8.40
CA VAL A 347 -15.44 3.09 -9.43
C VAL A 347 -14.14 2.75 -10.18
N PHE A 348 -13.08 3.54 -10.00
CA PHE A 348 -11.75 3.24 -10.55
C PHE A 348 -10.86 2.49 -9.58
N GLU A 349 -11.23 2.41 -8.30
CA GLU A 349 -10.46 1.66 -7.30
C GLU A 349 -10.57 0.18 -7.63
N THR A 350 -9.42 -0.49 -7.70
CA THR A 350 -9.37 -1.94 -7.78
C THR A 350 -9.59 -2.50 -6.37
N GLU A 351 -10.68 -3.25 -6.20
CA GLU A 351 -10.99 -3.91 -4.93
C GLU A 351 -9.93 -4.96 -4.58
N PHE A 352 -9.64 -5.09 -3.29
CA PHE A 352 -8.73 -6.12 -2.80
C PHE A 352 -9.50 -7.41 -2.51
N ASP A 353 -9.05 -8.52 -3.07
CA ASP A 353 -9.66 -9.85 -2.91
C ASP A 353 -8.62 -10.92 -2.56
N GLU A 354 -9.01 -12.20 -2.44
CA GLU A 354 -8.08 -13.30 -2.10
C GLU A 354 -7.05 -13.59 -3.22
N GLY A 355 -7.36 -13.19 -4.45
CA GLY A 355 -6.50 -13.38 -5.62
C GLY A 355 -5.45 -12.28 -5.80
N SER A 356 -5.67 -11.14 -5.15
CA SER A 356 -4.85 -9.94 -5.29
C SER A 356 -3.39 -10.18 -4.91
N PRO A 357 -2.43 -9.93 -5.81
CA PRO A 357 -1.01 -10.11 -5.51
C PRO A 357 -0.54 -9.25 -4.33
N VAL A 358 0.40 -9.77 -3.56
CA VAL A 358 0.94 -9.08 -2.37
C VAL A 358 1.74 -7.81 -2.71
N GLU A 359 2.15 -7.65 -3.95
CA GLU A 359 2.74 -6.43 -4.45
C GLU A 359 1.69 -5.32 -4.68
N PHE A 360 0.39 -5.65 -4.81
CA PHE A 360 -0.68 -4.67 -4.93
C PHE A 360 -1.02 -4.03 -3.59
N TRP A 361 -0.82 -2.72 -3.48
CA TRP A 361 -0.99 -1.92 -2.26
C TRP A 361 -2.17 -0.96 -2.35
N GLY A 362 -3.01 -1.09 -3.38
CA GLY A 362 -4.20 -0.25 -3.57
C GLY A 362 -3.86 1.23 -3.77
N THR A 363 -4.70 2.10 -3.22
CA THR A 363 -4.60 3.57 -3.36
C THR A 363 -3.52 4.22 -2.48
N PHE A 364 -2.67 3.42 -1.83
CA PHE A 364 -1.58 3.86 -0.94
C PHE A 364 -0.43 4.52 -1.72
N SER A 365 -0.70 5.70 -2.28
CA SER A 365 0.12 6.35 -3.31
C SER A 365 0.80 7.64 -2.82
N SER A 366 0.54 8.03 -1.57
CA SER A 366 1.12 9.18 -0.88
C SER A 366 1.50 8.79 0.55
N SER A 367 2.38 9.57 1.17
CA SER A 367 2.80 9.41 2.56
C SER A 367 2.62 10.72 3.29
N SER A 368 2.09 10.68 4.51
CA SER A 368 2.14 11.81 5.43
C SER A 368 3.60 12.17 5.77
N ARG A 369 3.79 13.36 6.35
CA ARG A 369 5.12 13.80 6.83
C ARG A 369 5.64 12.86 7.92
N ASN A 370 4.77 12.47 8.84
CA ASN A 370 5.02 11.51 9.91
C ASN A 370 4.35 10.18 9.55
N PHE A 371 5.02 9.39 8.72
CA PHE A 371 4.48 8.17 8.15
C PHE A 371 3.91 7.24 9.23
N ILE A 372 4.64 7.01 10.31
CA ILE A 372 4.27 6.00 11.31
C ILE A 372 3.04 6.47 12.11
N THR A 373 2.99 7.75 12.49
CA THR A 373 1.94 8.28 13.36
C THR A 373 0.67 8.66 12.62
N ASP A 374 0.76 9.09 11.36
CA ASP A 374 -0.35 9.75 10.66
C ASP A 374 -0.88 8.93 9.47
N THR A 375 -0.32 7.74 9.18
CA THR A 375 -0.84 6.89 8.09
C THR A 375 -2.26 6.43 8.41
N GLU A 376 -3.19 6.68 7.47
CA GLU A 376 -4.59 6.26 7.59
C GLU A 376 -4.80 4.80 7.18
N LYS A 377 -3.93 4.24 6.35
CA LYS A 377 -4.07 2.90 5.80
C LYS A 377 -2.71 2.28 5.53
N TYR A 378 -2.45 1.08 6.01
CA TYR A 378 -1.28 0.31 5.60
C TYR A 378 -1.61 -0.59 4.39
N PRO A 379 -0.60 -0.98 3.59
CA PRO A 379 -0.77 -2.01 2.57
C PRO A 379 -1.45 -3.26 3.12
N TRP A 380 -2.31 -3.87 2.30
CA TRP A 380 -3.06 -5.09 2.61
C TRP A 380 -4.05 -4.96 3.77
N MET A 381 -4.23 -3.77 4.35
CA MET A 381 -5.33 -3.53 5.27
C MET A 381 -6.62 -3.26 4.49
N PRO A 382 -7.71 -3.97 4.81
CA PRO A 382 -8.98 -3.87 4.11
C PRO A 382 -9.73 -2.58 4.46
N VAL A 383 -9.47 -2.02 5.65
CA VAL A 383 -10.15 -0.85 6.19
C VAL A 383 -9.14 0.21 6.63
N ASP A 384 -9.61 1.45 6.65
CA ASP A 384 -8.85 2.57 7.16
C ASP A 384 -8.75 2.47 8.70
N ILE A 385 -7.62 2.94 9.25
CA ILE A 385 -7.27 2.90 10.67
C ILE A 385 -7.94 4.06 11.42
N SER A 386 -8.17 5.18 10.71
CA SER A 386 -8.80 6.40 11.22
C SER A 386 -9.61 7.05 10.10
N GLU A 387 -10.77 7.62 10.45
CA GLU A 387 -11.61 8.40 9.53
C GLU A 387 -11.27 9.90 9.57
N ASP A 388 -10.29 10.32 10.39
CA ASP A 388 -9.89 11.72 10.52
C ASP A 388 -9.04 12.21 9.35
N LYS A 389 -9.74 12.72 8.33
CA LYS A 389 -9.14 13.33 7.14
C LYS A 389 -8.82 14.82 7.33
N ASP A 390 -9.25 15.44 8.43
CA ASP A 390 -9.19 16.89 8.64
C ASP A 390 -7.83 17.35 9.22
N GLU A 391 -7.00 16.45 9.78
CA GLU A 391 -5.63 16.77 10.29
C GLU A 391 -4.49 16.41 9.31
N LEU A 392 -4.79 15.87 8.14
CA LEU A 392 -3.78 15.54 7.13
C LEU A 392 -3.51 16.71 6.19
N PRO A 393 -2.27 16.85 5.68
CA PRO A 393 -1.94 17.90 4.74
C PRO A 393 -2.49 17.52 3.36
N PHE A 394 -3.77 17.83 3.11
CA PHE A 394 -4.31 18.00 1.77
C PHE A 394 -5.09 19.31 1.68
#